data_AF-A0A015KBM1-F1
#
_entry.id   AF-A0A015KBM1-F1
#
_cell.length_a   1.000
_cell.length_b   1.000
_cell.length_c   1.000
_cell.angle_alpha   90.00
_cell.angle_beta   90.00
_cell.angle_gamma   90.00
#
_symmetry.space_group_name_H-M   'P 1'
#
loop_
_entity.id
_entity.type
_entity.pdbx_description
1 polymer ?
#
loop_
_entity_poly.entity_id
_entity_poly.type
_entity_poly.pdbx_seq_one_letter_code
_entity_poly.pdbx_strand_id
1 'polypeptide(L)'
;MKINEQVKFIIKNRKLNYTYGIRVLKLSKKGDPPERVTSDGYIHKFHPIAKRGDVVEFDEEIRVNDLCPVNEFQESATFCIYFTKDDEAKYCDKMELLGTLKIYFTDRKPDRKVSFALSFGQMEILKATARNETNGQNYLTTFEIKKER
;
A
#
# COMPACT_ATOMS: atom_id res chain seq x y z
N MET A 1 52.02 5.36 5.65
CA MET A 1 50.72 5.87 6.15
C MET A 1 49.64 4.98 5.56
N LYS A 2 49.02 4.10 6.35
CA LYS A 2 47.87 3.30 5.88
C LYS A 2 46.64 4.19 5.95
N ILE A 3 46.02 4.46 4.80
CA ILE A 3 44.73 5.13 4.73
C ILE A 3 43.74 4.18 5.39
N ASN A 4 43.22 4.59 6.55
CA ASN A 4 42.21 3.84 7.26
C ASN A 4 40.90 4.02 6.46
N GLU A 5 40.65 3.11 5.51
CA GLU A 5 39.37 3.06 4.82
C GLU A 5 38.29 2.81 5.87
N GLN A 6 37.56 3.86 6.23
CA GLN A 6 36.32 3.73 6.97
C GLN A 6 35.37 2.94 6.07
N VAL A 7 35.25 1.64 6.34
CA VAL A 7 34.27 0.77 5.69
C VAL A 7 32.90 1.35 6.00
N LYS A 8 32.35 2.11 5.06
CA LYS A 8 31.00 2.65 5.14
C LYS A 8 30.07 1.47 4.87
N PHE A 9 29.55 0.85 5.93
CA PHE A 9 28.55 -0.21 5.80
C PHE A 9 27.27 0.42 5.21
N ILE A 10 27.10 0.29 3.90
CA ILE A 10 25.86 0.68 3.22
C ILE A 10 24.89 -0.48 3.43
N ILE A 11 23.96 -0.30 4.36
CA ILE A 11 22.77 -1.15 4.42
C ILE A 11 21.98 -0.85 3.14
N LYS A 12 21.64 -1.90 2.38
CA LYS A 12 20.90 -1.77 1.11
C LYS A 12 19.48 -2.30 1.19
N ASN A 13 19.20 -3.16 2.17
CA ASN A 13 17.90 -3.78 2.35
C ASN A 13 17.50 -3.85 3.82
N ARG A 14 16.25 -4.24 4.04
CA ARG A 14 15.72 -4.53 5.36
C ARG A 14 14.78 -5.71 5.31
N LYS A 15 14.73 -6.45 6.42
CA LYS A 15 13.68 -7.43 6.68
C LYS A 15 12.44 -6.73 7.24
N LEU A 16 11.26 -7.04 6.71
CA LEU A 16 10.00 -6.44 7.18
C LEU A 16 9.50 -7.13 8.45
N ASN A 17 9.11 -6.34 9.44
CA ASN A 17 8.55 -6.84 10.70
C ASN A 17 7.03 -7.08 10.64
N TYR A 18 6.38 -6.53 9.62
CA TYR A 18 4.93 -6.58 9.42
C TYR A 18 4.62 -6.84 7.95
N THR A 19 3.42 -7.35 7.70
CA THR A 19 2.82 -7.36 6.37
C THR A 19 2.13 -6.01 6.15
N TYR A 20 2.46 -5.34 5.05
CA TYR A 20 1.90 -4.06 4.65
C TYR A 20 1.00 -4.23 3.43
N GLY A 21 -0.08 -3.47 3.40
CA GLY A 21 -1.00 -3.53 2.29
C GLY A 21 -2.03 -2.41 2.33
N ILE A 22 -2.97 -2.48 1.41
CA ILE A 22 -4.03 -1.48 1.27
C ILE A 22 -5.41 -2.12 1.39
N ARG A 23 -6.37 -1.32 1.83
CA ARG A 23 -7.79 -1.68 1.73
C ARG A 23 -8.25 -1.48 0.29
N VAL A 24 -8.77 -2.55 -0.32
CA VAL A 24 -9.38 -2.53 -1.65
C VAL A 24 -10.84 -2.94 -1.58
N LEU A 25 -11.65 -2.38 -2.47
CA LEU A 25 -13.02 -2.84 -2.67
C LEU A 25 -13.04 -3.91 -3.76
N LYS A 26 -13.69 -5.04 -3.51
CA LYS A 26 -13.85 -6.13 -4.49
C LYS A 26 -15.30 -6.59 -4.54
N LEU A 27 -15.73 -7.11 -5.67
CA LEU A 27 -17.04 -7.78 -5.77
C LEU A 27 -17.06 -8.98 -4.81
N SER A 28 -18.16 -9.13 -4.06
CA SER A 28 -18.36 -10.25 -3.15
C SER A 28 -18.38 -11.58 -3.90
N LYS A 29 -17.84 -12.63 -3.29
CA LYS A 29 -17.80 -14.00 -3.83
C LYS A 29 -18.45 -14.99 -2.88
N LYS A 30 -18.85 -16.15 -3.42
CA LYS A 30 -19.35 -17.27 -2.61
C LYS A 30 -18.32 -17.64 -1.54
N GLY A 31 -18.71 -17.59 -0.27
CA GLY A 31 -17.85 -17.82 0.89
C GLY A 31 -17.36 -16.55 1.60
N ASP A 32 -17.60 -15.36 1.03
CA ASP A 32 -17.43 -14.11 1.78
C ASP A 32 -18.54 -13.96 2.85
N PRO A 33 -18.22 -13.44 4.05
CA PRO A 33 -19.20 -13.25 5.10
C PRO A 33 -20.28 -12.24 4.69
N PRO A 34 -21.57 -12.62 4.64
CA PRO A 34 -22.65 -11.75 4.16
C PRO A 34 -22.76 -10.43 4.93
N GLU A 35 -22.46 -10.43 6.22
CA GLU A 35 -22.50 -9.25 7.09
C GLU A 35 -21.45 -8.19 6.74
N ARG A 36 -20.47 -8.52 5.89
CA ARG A 36 -19.41 -7.61 5.41
C ARG A 36 -19.69 -7.08 4.00
N VAL A 37 -20.72 -7.59 3.35
CA VAL A 37 -21.08 -7.21 1.99
C VAL A 37 -21.89 -5.92 2.05
N THR A 38 -21.45 -4.91 1.32
CA THR A 38 -22.15 -3.64 1.17
C THR A 38 -23.42 -3.83 0.34
N SER A 39 -24.36 -2.90 0.43
CA SER A 39 -25.66 -3.00 -0.28
C SER A 39 -25.52 -3.07 -1.80
N ASP A 40 -24.41 -2.59 -2.37
CA ASP A 40 -24.05 -2.63 -3.78
C ASP A 40 -23.25 -3.90 -4.16
N GLY A 41 -23.13 -4.88 -3.27
CA GLY A 41 -22.56 -6.20 -3.56
C GLY A 41 -21.03 -6.28 -3.47
N TYR A 42 -20.38 -5.27 -2.90
CA TYR A 42 -18.94 -5.23 -2.72
C TYR A 42 -18.52 -5.62 -1.30
N ILE A 43 -17.23 -5.84 -1.12
CA ILE A 43 -16.62 -6.13 0.17
C ILE A 43 -15.23 -5.48 0.26
N HIS A 44 -14.94 -4.88 1.41
CA HIS A 44 -13.61 -4.40 1.72
C HIS A 44 -12.68 -5.55 2.09
N LYS A 45 -11.56 -5.68 1.37
CA LYS A 45 -10.53 -6.69 1.62
C LYS A 45 -9.18 -6.03 1.82
N PHE A 46 -8.34 -6.70 2.59
CA PHE A 46 -6.94 -6.36 2.65
C PHE A 46 -6.21 -6.96 1.45
N HIS A 47 -5.45 -6.12 0.75
CA HIS A 47 -4.56 -6.55 -0.31
C HIS A 47 -3.12 -6.41 0.18
N PRO A 48 -2.47 -7.52 0.57
CA PRO A 48 -1.06 -7.49 0.99
C PRO A 48 -0.17 -7.13 -0.20
N ILE A 49 0.77 -6.22 0.02
CA ILE A 49 1.72 -5.73 -0.98
C ILE A 49 3.13 -6.24 -0.66
N ALA A 50 3.52 -6.14 0.61
CA ALA A 50 4.81 -6.62 1.11
C ALA A 50 4.59 -7.42 2.39
N LYS A 51 5.16 -8.62 2.49
CA LYS A 51 4.88 -9.53 3.60
C LYS A 51 5.91 -9.40 4.72
N ARG A 52 5.47 -9.75 5.93
CA ARG A 52 6.35 -9.93 7.06
C ARG A 52 7.42 -10.96 6.71
N GLY A 53 8.66 -10.62 7.03
CA GLY A 53 9.81 -11.47 6.76
C GLY A 53 10.43 -11.30 5.37
N ASP A 54 9.77 -10.60 4.44
CA ASP A 54 10.36 -10.24 3.15
C ASP A 54 11.60 -9.38 3.36
N VAL A 55 12.63 -9.61 2.55
CA VAL A 55 13.81 -8.75 2.44
C VAL A 55 13.60 -7.84 1.24
N VAL A 56 13.48 -6.54 1.50
CA VAL A 56 13.23 -5.52 0.48
C VAL A 56 14.41 -4.59 0.37
N GLU A 57 14.82 -4.26 -0.84
CA GLU A 57 15.85 -3.24 -1.08
C GLU A 57 15.29 -1.84 -0.78
N PHE A 58 16.16 -0.95 -0.34
CA PHE A 58 15.77 0.40 0.02
C PHE A 58 15.27 1.17 -1.20
N ASP A 59 14.16 1.87 -1.01
CA ASP A 59 13.49 2.70 -2.02
C ASP A 59 13.02 1.94 -3.27
N GLU A 60 13.12 0.60 -3.30
CA GLU A 60 12.51 -0.23 -4.33
C GLU A 60 10.99 -0.21 -4.19
N GLU A 61 10.30 0.09 -5.29
CA GLU A 61 8.84 0.23 -5.31
C GLU A 61 8.16 -1.10 -5.65
N ILE A 62 7.42 -1.63 -4.68
CA ILE A 62 6.54 -2.78 -4.86
C ILE A 62 5.17 -2.26 -5.29
N ARG A 63 4.82 -2.52 -6.56
CA ARG A 63 3.66 -1.92 -7.23
C ARG A 63 2.45 -2.83 -7.27
N VAL A 64 1.28 -2.22 -7.11
CA VAL A 64 -0.03 -2.75 -7.46
C VAL A 64 -0.56 -1.93 -8.63
N ASN A 65 -0.87 -2.61 -9.73
CA ASN A 65 -1.35 -1.99 -10.96
C ASN A 65 -2.84 -2.25 -11.16
N ASP A 66 -3.40 -1.61 -12.19
CA ASP A 66 -4.78 -1.80 -12.65
C ASP A 66 -5.85 -1.58 -11.56
N LEU A 67 -5.57 -0.68 -10.60
CA LEU A 67 -6.58 -0.20 -9.66
C LEU A 67 -7.49 0.79 -10.39
N CYS A 68 -8.79 0.70 -10.17
CA CYS A 68 -9.76 1.58 -10.80
C CYS A 68 -10.80 2.10 -9.80
N PRO A 69 -11.41 3.27 -10.07
CA PRO A 69 -12.59 3.71 -9.37
C PRO A 69 -13.73 2.70 -9.50
N VAL A 70 -14.63 2.69 -8.52
CA VAL A 70 -15.80 1.80 -8.49
C VAL A 70 -16.78 2.11 -9.62
N ASN A 71 -16.88 3.40 -9.99
CA ASN A 71 -17.70 3.86 -11.10
C ASN A 71 -17.14 5.17 -11.69
N GLU A 72 -17.73 5.61 -12.81
CA GLU A 72 -17.32 6.82 -13.54
C GLU A 72 -17.53 8.14 -12.76
N PHE A 73 -18.43 8.15 -11.78
CA PHE A 73 -18.76 9.33 -10.97
C PHE A 73 -17.84 9.51 -9.76
N GLN A 74 -17.02 8.52 -9.43
CA GLN A 74 -16.08 8.63 -8.32
C GLN A 74 -15.01 9.69 -8.61
N GLU A 75 -14.99 10.77 -7.82
CA GLU A 75 -14.11 11.94 -8.00
C GLU A 75 -12.79 11.83 -7.23
N SER A 76 -12.69 10.90 -6.27
CA SER A 76 -11.47 10.65 -5.53
C SER A 76 -11.37 9.21 -5.05
N ALA A 77 -10.15 8.76 -4.76
CA ALA A 77 -9.90 7.50 -4.07
C ALA A 77 -9.02 7.75 -2.86
N THR A 78 -9.26 7.02 -1.78
CA THR A 78 -8.43 7.06 -0.57
C THR A 78 -7.86 5.68 -0.32
N PHE A 79 -6.55 5.56 -0.50
CA PHE A 79 -5.79 4.38 -0.12
C PHE A 79 -5.57 4.41 1.39
N CYS A 80 -6.25 3.51 2.10
CA CYS A 80 -5.97 3.25 3.51
C CYS A 80 -4.89 2.18 3.60
N ILE A 81 -3.75 2.54 4.19
CA ILE A 81 -2.56 1.72 4.27
C ILE A 81 -2.52 1.09 5.65
N TYR A 82 -2.54 -0.24 5.68
CA TYR A 82 -2.58 -1.03 6.90
C TYR A 82 -1.32 -1.85 7.07
N PHE A 83 -1.02 -2.18 8.32
CA PHE A 83 0.01 -3.17 8.66
C PHE A 83 -0.52 -4.17 9.69
N THR A 84 0.05 -5.38 9.68
CA THR A 84 -0.31 -6.45 10.61
C THR A 84 0.83 -7.46 10.78
N LYS A 85 0.81 -8.19 11.91
CA LYS A 85 1.68 -9.37 12.15
C LYS A 85 1.07 -10.67 11.67
N ASP A 86 -0.22 -10.67 11.30
CA ASP A 86 -0.98 -11.83 10.84
C ASP A 86 -0.78 -12.00 9.32
N ASP A 87 -0.11 -13.09 8.94
CA ASP A 87 0.23 -13.40 7.55
C ASP A 87 -0.99 -13.86 6.73
N GLU A 88 -2.06 -14.30 7.40
CA GLU A 88 -3.29 -14.83 6.78
C GLU A 88 -4.45 -13.84 6.79
N ALA A 89 -4.15 -12.57 7.11
CA ALA A 89 -5.16 -11.57 7.33
C ALA A 89 -5.87 -11.17 6.01
N LYS A 90 -7.18 -11.43 5.95
CA LYS A 90 -8.01 -11.20 4.74
C LYS A 90 -8.84 -9.91 4.77
N TYR A 91 -9.17 -9.44 5.97
CA TYR A 91 -10.04 -8.28 6.21
C TYR A 91 -9.37 -7.28 7.14
N CYS A 92 -9.73 -6.00 7.03
CA CYS A 92 -9.03 -4.90 7.68
C CYS A 92 -9.30 -4.76 9.20
N ASP A 93 -10.22 -5.53 9.77
CA ASP A 93 -10.71 -5.34 11.15
C ASP A 93 -9.64 -5.56 12.24
N LYS A 94 -8.67 -6.44 11.99
CA LYS A 94 -7.61 -6.82 12.94
C LYS A 94 -6.26 -6.21 12.58
N MET A 95 -6.27 -5.12 11.83
CA MET A 95 -5.06 -4.48 11.32
C MET A 95 -4.95 -3.06 11.84
N GLU A 96 -3.72 -2.58 11.94
CA GLU A 96 -3.44 -1.22 12.35
C GLU A 96 -3.36 -0.31 11.12
N LEU A 97 -4.08 0.81 11.16
CA LEU A 97 -4.02 1.82 10.11
C LEU A 97 -2.72 2.62 10.27
N LEU A 98 -1.82 2.55 9.29
CA LEU A 98 -0.63 3.37 9.24
C LEU A 98 -0.95 4.81 8.82
N GLY A 99 -1.87 4.95 7.85
CA GLY A 99 -2.33 6.23 7.37
C GLY A 99 -3.04 6.13 6.03
N THR A 100 -3.20 7.27 5.36
CA THR A 100 -3.98 7.35 4.11
C THR A 100 -3.32 8.20 3.05
N LEU A 101 -3.45 7.80 1.78
CA LEU A 101 -3.12 8.60 0.61
C LEU A 101 -4.38 8.85 -0.22
N LYS A 102 -4.79 10.12 -0.35
CA LYS A 102 -5.95 10.51 -1.16
C LYS A 102 -5.51 11.03 -2.52
N ILE A 103 -6.15 10.55 -3.56
CA ILE A 103 -5.98 11.01 -4.94
C ILE A 103 -7.29 11.56 -5.49
N TYR A 104 -7.21 12.44 -6.47
CA TYR A 104 -8.37 13.02 -7.13
C TYR A 104 -8.38 12.62 -8.61
N PHE A 105 -9.57 12.37 -9.13
CA PHE A 105 -9.78 12.10 -10.54
C PHE A 105 -10.36 13.35 -11.18
N THR A 106 -9.63 13.93 -12.13
CA THR A 106 -10.03 15.16 -12.81
C THR A 106 -10.86 14.92 -14.06
N ASP A 107 -10.91 13.68 -14.54
CA ASP A 107 -11.65 13.22 -15.69
C ASP A 107 -12.79 12.26 -15.30
N ARG A 108 -13.91 12.31 -16.02
CA ARG A 108 -15.05 11.38 -15.89
C ARG A 108 -14.95 10.33 -16.99
N LYS A 109 -13.93 9.46 -16.90
CA LYS A 109 -13.73 8.34 -17.82
C LYS A 109 -13.83 7.01 -17.07
N PRO A 110 -14.36 5.95 -17.71
CA PRO A 110 -14.47 4.63 -17.08
C PRO A 110 -13.10 3.97 -16.83
N ASP A 111 -12.13 4.15 -17.72
CA ASP A 111 -10.82 3.45 -17.65
C ASP A 111 -9.72 4.25 -16.91
N ARG A 112 -10.07 4.89 -15.80
CA ARG A 112 -9.12 5.65 -14.97
C ARG A 112 -8.27 4.69 -14.14
N LYS A 113 -7.20 4.18 -14.75
CA LYS A 113 -6.25 3.28 -14.09
C LYS A 113 -5.35 4.06 -13.14
N VAL A 114 -5.10 3.44 -11.99
CA VAL A 114 -4.20 3.91 -10.95
C VAL A 114 -3.20 2.82 -10.64
N SER A 115 -1.93 3.19 -10.52
CA SER A 115 -0.94 2.35 -9.85
C SER A 115 -0.68 2.89 -8.44
N PHE A 116 -0.43 1.97 -7.51
CA PHE A 116 -0.05 2.28 -6.14
C PHE A 116 1.24 1.55 -5.82
N ALA A 117 2.17 2.18 -5.12
CA ALA A 117 3.39 1.52 -4.70
C ALA A 117 3.73 1.80 -3.24
N LEU A 118 4.34 0.80 -2.61
CA LEU A 118 5.06 0.97 -1.35
C LEU A 118 6.55 0.84 -1.63
N SER A 119 7.35 1.73 -1.06
CA SER A 119 8.78 1.52 -0.91
C SER A 119 9.21 1.77 0.52
N PHE A 120 10.29 1.11 0.90
CA PHE A 120 10.79 1.15 2.26
C PHE A 120 12.14 1.85 2.25
N GLY A 121 12.21 3.02 2.87
CA GLY A 121 13.43 3.78 2.99
C GLY A 121 14.27 3.31 4.17
N GLN A 122 15.36 4.04 4.38
CA GLN A 122 16.17 3.92 5.59
C GLN A 122 15.39 4.37 6.83
N MET A 123 15.84 3.95 8.01
CA MET A 123 15.35 4.45 9.30
C MET A 123 13.82 4.35 9.51
N GLU A 124 13.20 3.25 9.09
CA GLU A 124 11.76 3.02 9.32
C GLU A 124 10.82 3.93 8.52
N ILE A 125 11.29 4.59 7.47
CA ILE A 125 10.44 5.38 6.59
C ILE A 125 9.75 4.46 5.58
N LEU A 126 8.42 4.52 5.51
CA LEU A 126 7.62 3.94 4.44
C LEU A 126 7.13 5.04 3.52
N LYS A 127 7.33 4.88 2.22
CA LYS A 127 6.85 5.78 1.18
C LYS A 127 5.68 5.11 0.46
N ALA A 128 4.58 5.83 0.33
CA ALA A 128 3.44 5.41 -0.46
C ALA A 128 3.25 6.36 -1.64
N THR A 129 3.21 5.80 -2.85
CA THR A 129 2.94 6.55 -4.07
C THR A 129 1.67 6.06 -4.73
N ALA A 130 0.96 6.97 -5.40
CA ALA A 130 -0.14 6.63 -6.27
C ALA A 130 -0.03 7.46 -7.55
N ARG A 131 -0.20 6.83 -8.70
CA ARG A 131 -0.12 7.47 -10.01
C ARG A 131 -1.41 7.27 -10.76
N ASN A 132 -2.01 8.36 -11.24
CA ASN A 132 -3.05 8.31 -12.23
C ASN A 132 -2.39 8.02 -13.60
N GLU A 133 -2.65 6.85 -14.17
CA GLU A 133 -2.02 6.41 -15.42
C GLU A 133 -2.60 7.12 -16.66
N THR A 134 -3.75 7.77 -16.54
CA THR A 134 -4.39 8.50 -17.64
C THR A 134 -3.74 9.85 -17.88
N ASN A 135 -3.41 10.58 -16.82
CA ASN A 135 -2.84 11.94 -16.91
C ASN A 135 -1.41 12.07 -16.36
N GLY A 136 -0.85 10.99 -15.78
CA GLY A 136 0.49 10.95 -15.22
C GLY A 136 0.65 11.62 -13.85
N GLN A 137 -0.44 12.12 -13.24
CA GLN A 137 -0.39 12.80 -11.95
C GLN A 137 0.04 11.84 -10.84
N ASN A 138 1.08 12.24 -10.10
CA ASN A 138 1.66 11.46 -9.02
C ASN A 138 1.31 12.08 -7.66
N TYR A 139 0.98 11.22 -6.72
CA TYR A 139 0.71 11.54 -5.32
C TYR A 139 1.68 10.76 -4.44
N LEU A 140 2.07 11.38 -3.33
CA LEU A 140 3.11 10.86 -2.45
C LEU A 140 2.75 11.16 -1.00
N THR A 141 3.01 10.20 -0.13
CA THR A 141 3.06 10.43 1.33
C THR A 141 4.11 9.53 1.96
N THR A 142 4.60 9.91 3.13
CA THR A 142 5.61 9.15 3.88
C THR A 142 5.15 8.95 5.32
N PHE A 143 5.49 7.80 5.89
CA PHE A 143 5.13 7.42 7.25
C PHE A 143 6.36 6.92 7.99
N GLU A 144 6.42 7.22 9.28
CA GLU A 144 7.38 6.58 10.19
C GLU A 144 6.74 5.30 10.75
N ILE A 145 7.38 4.16 10.49
CA ILE A 145 7.00 2.88 11.09
C ILE A 145 7.47 2.92 12.54
N LYS A 146 6.53 2.99 13.48
CA LYS A 146 6.87 2.93 14.90
C LYS A 146 7.52 1.57 15.20
N LYS A 147 8.72 1.60 15.76
CA LYS A 147 9.28 0.41 16.41
C LYS A 147 8.46 0.15 17.66
N GLU A 148 7.82 -1.01 17.74
CA GLU A 148 7.42 -1.51 19.04
C GLU A 148 8.68 -1.65 19.91
N ARG A 149 8.61 -1.14 21.14
CA ARG A 149 9.66 -1.29 22.16
C ARG A 149 9.58 -2.67 22.79
#